data_AF-A0A3B0SG43-F1
#
_entry.id   AF-A0A3B0SG43-F1
#
_cell.length_a   1.000
_cell.length_b   1.000
_cell.length_c   1.000
_cell.angle_alpha   90.00
_cell.angle_beta   90.00
_cell.angle_gamma   90.00
#
_symmetry.space_group_name_H-M   'P 1'
#
loop_
_entity.id
_entity.type
_entity.pdbx_description
1 polymer ?
#
loop_
_entity_poly.entity_id
_entity_poly.type
_entity_poly.pdbx_seq_one_letter_code
_entity_poly.pdbx_strand_id
1 'polypeptide(L)'
;KMNLAALTSAAVAGIMKTVNPEVNMVSAPVIAKERGVKISTTHQDKSGAFEGYIKLTVVTDQRERSIGGTVFSDGKPRFIQIKGINIDADIGPHMLYTTNNDEPGIIGALGRVLGEAGVNIANFTLGRAAAGGEAIALLYVDAPICAEVIAGLEATGKFQQIRALEFEVS
;
A
#
# COMPACT_ATOMS: atom_id res chain seq x y z
N LYS A 1 21.11 14.00 -8.12
CA LYS A 1 20.54 14.38 -6.80
C LYS A 1 19.02 14.27 -6.91
N MET A 2 18.35 13.60 -5.97
CA MET A 2 16.89 13.35 -6.06
C MET A 2 16.12 14.67 -5.98
N ASN A 3 15.12 14.88 -6.86
CA ASN A 3 14.28 16.08 -6.84
C ASN A 3 13.17 15.93 -5.81
N LEU A 4 13.44 16.39 -4.58
CA LEU A 4 12.50 16.26 -3.46
C LEU A 4 11.19 17.03 -3.69
N ALA A 5 11.23 18.19 -4.35
CA ALA A 5 10.03 18.98 -4.62
C ALA A 5 9.08 18.26 -5.59
N ALA A 6 9.63 17.63 -6.64
CA ALA A 6 8.85 16.82 -7.56
C ALA A 6 8.26 15.59 -6.87
N LEU A 7 9.03 14.93 -6.01
CA LEU A 7 8.57 13.77 -5.24
C LEU A 7 7.41 14.13 -4.29
N THR A 8 7.56 15.20 -3.51
CA THR A 8 6.49 15.69 -2.62
C THR A 8 5.23 16.04 -3.43
N SER A 9 5.41 16.69 -4.58
CA SER A 9 4.29 17.06 -5.45
C SER A 9 3.58 15.83 -6.04
N ALA A 10 4.32 14.80 -6.44
CA ALA A 10 3.77 13.54 -6.92
C ALA A 10 2.99 12.80 -5.82
N ALA A 11 3.56 12.68 -4.62
CA ALA A 11 2.91 12.03 -3.49
C ALA A 11 1.61 12.74 -3.09
N VAL A 12 1.64 14.08 -3.02
CA VAL A 12 0.45 14.89 -2.71
C VAL A 12 -0.59 14.76 -3.83
N ALA A 13 -0.19 14.79 -5.10
CA ALA A 13 -1.11 14.58 -6.22
C ALA A 13 -1.80 13.21 -6.14
N GLY A 14 -1.07 12.14 -5.84
CA GLY A 14 -1.64 10.81 -5.66
C GLY A 14 -2.70 10.76 -4.57
N ILE A 15 -2.47 11.40 -3.42
CA ILE A 15 -3.47 11.50 -2.34
C ILE A 15 -4.69 12.31 -2.84
N MET A 16 -4.46 13.47 -3.44
CA MET A 16 -5.52 14.42 -3.80
C MET A 16 -6.41 13.94 -4.95
N LYS A 17 -5.89 13.07 -5.84
CA LYS A 17 -6.67 12.43 -6.91
C LYS A 17 -7.89 11.66 -6.39
N THR A 18 -7.84 11.14 -5.17
CA THR A 18 -8.97 10.44 -4.55
C THR A 18 -10.16 11.36 -4.27
N VAL A 19 -9.92 12.68 -4.16
CA VAL A 19 -10.96 13.68 -3.88
C VAL A 19 -11.24 14.55 -5.10
N ASN A 20 -10.24 14.78 -5.95
CA ASN A 20 -10.39 15.48 -7.21
C ASN A 20 -9.51 14.81 -8.29
N PRO A 21 -10.09 14.00 -9.19
CA PRO A 21 -9.36 13.27 -10.22
C PRO A 21 -8.55 14.15 -11.19
N GLU A 22 -8.92 15.42 -11.37
CA GLU A 22 -8.26 16.34 -12.31
C GLU A 22 -6.98 16.99 -11.73
N VAL A 23 -6.63 16.68 -10.49
CA VAL A 23 -5.43 17.23 -9.84
C VAL A 23 -4.16 16.70 -10.50
N ASN A 24 -3.24 17.61 -10.82
CA ASN A 24 -1.91 17.30 -11.34
C ASN A 24 -0.82 17.70 -10.34
N MET A 25 0.44 17.36 -10.63
CA MET A 25 1.57 17.61 -9.73
C MET A 25 1.81 19.10 -9.43
N VAL A 26 1.38 20.01 -10.30
CA VAL A 26 1.56 21.46 -10.10
C VAL A 26 0.48 22.01 -9.18
N SER A 27 -0.77 21.62 -9.40
CA SER A 27 -1.91 22.13 -8.61
C SER A 27 -2.06 21.43 -7.26
N ALA A 28 -1.63 20.17 -7.11
CA ALA A 28 -1.88 19.37 -5.91
C ALA A 28 -1.39 20.02 -4.61
N PRO A 29 -0.15 20.53 -4.50
CA PRO A 29 0.33 21.12 -3.25
C PRO A 29 -0.42 22.40 -2.87
N VAL A 30 -0.90 23.16 -3.85
CA VAL A 30 -1.68 24.39 -3.64
C VAL A 30 -3.06 24.02 -3.10
N ILE A 31 -3.78 23.15 -3.79
CA ILE A 31 -5.12 22.70 -3.41
C ILE A 31 -5.09 22.03 -2.02
N ALA A 32 -4.05 21.24 -1.74
CA ALA A 32 -3.89 20.60 -0.42
C ALA A 32 -3.77 21.65 0.70
N LYS A 33 -2.95 22.70 0.50
CA LYS A 33 -2.80 23.79 1.48
C LYS A 33 -4.08 24.59 1.65
N GLU A 34 -4.80 24.89 0.57
CA GLU A 34 -6.10 25.59 0.61
C GLU A 34 -7.14 24.81 1.41
N ARG A 35 -7.06 23.48 1.39
CA ARG A 35 -7.89 22.58 2.21
C ARG A 35 -7.36 22.35 3.62
N GLY A 36 -6.34 23.10 4.05
CA GLY A 36 -5.77 23.01 5.39
C GLY A 36 -4.83 21.82 5.62
N VAL A 37 -4.43 21.09 4.57
CA VAL A 37 -3.48 19.98 4.69
C VAL A 37 -2.07 20.55 4.90
N LYS A 38 -1.47 20.22 6.04
CA LYS A 38 -0.08 20.57 6.35
C LYS A 38 0.85 19.56 5.67
N ILE A 39 1.73 20.06 4.80
CA ILE A 39 2.72 19.23 4.10
C ILE A 39 4.09 19.52 4.70
N SER A 40 4.78 18.46 5.12
CA SER A 40 6.18 18.51 5.57
C SER A 40 7.01 17.52 4.77
N THR A 41 8.26 17.87 4.50
CA THR A 41 9.22 16.99 3.81
C THR A 41 10.53 17.02 4.55
N THR A 42 10.94 15.86 5.05
CA THR A 42 12.22 15.67 5.73
C THR A 42 13.07 14.72 4.89
N HIS A 43 14.37 14.99 4.83
CA HIS A 43 15.35 14.09 4.24
C HIS A 43 16.46 13.83 5.26
N GLN A 44 17.04 12.65 5.19
CA GLN A 44 18.17 12.25 6.01
C GLN A 44 19.18 11.56 5.09
N ASP A 45 20.46 11.86 5.27
CA ASP A 45 21.53 11.14 4.55
C ASP A 45 21.55 9.66 4.96
N LYS A 46 22.03 8.79 4.06
CA LYS A 46 21.98 7.31 4.16
C LYS A 46 22.18 6.81 5.60
N SER A 47 21.16 6.13 6.13
CA SER A 47 21.29 5.26 7.30
C SER A 47 20.38 4.03 7.16
N GLY A 48 20.90 2.83 7.42
CA GLY A 48 20.16 1.56 7.36
C GLY A 48 20.44 0.68 6.13
N ALA A 49 19.58 -0.34 5.94
CA ALA A 49 19.79 -1.45 4.98
C ALA A 49 19.36 -1.16 3.54
N PHE A 50 18.62 -0.08 3.29
CA PHE A 50 18.16 0.31 1.94
C PHE A 50 19.00 1.47 1.40
N GLU A 51 19.33 1.43 0.11
CA GLU A 51 20.12 2.49 -0.52
C GLU A 51 19.42 3.86 -0.51
N GLY A 52 18.09 3.85 -0.51
CA GLY A 52 17.22 5.00 -0.36
C GLY A 52 15.77 4.53 -0.41
N TYR A 53 14.89 5.19 0.34
CA TYR A 53 13.46 4.91 0.28
C TYR A 53 12.67 6.16 0.59
N ILE A 54 11.41 6.15 0.21
CA ILE A 54 10.46 7.22 0.54
C ILE A 54 9.50 6.68 1.60
N LYS A 55 9.19 7.50 2.60
CA LYS A 55 8.13 7.22 3.57
C LYS A 55 7.10 8.31 3.52
N LEU A 56 5.86 7.92 3.23
CA LEU A 56 4.71 8.80 3.29
C LEU A 56 3.93 8.49 4.57
N THR A 57 3.75 9.48 5.41
CA THR A 57 2.88 9.41 6.60
C THR A 57 1.71 10.36 6.41
N VAL A 58 0.50 9.85 6.57
CA VAL A 58 -0.74 10.61 6.56
C VAL A 58 -1.37 10.51 7.95
N VAL A 59 -1.62 11.67 8.55
CA VAL A 59 -2.24 11.79 9.87
C VAL A 59 -3.58 12.49 9.71
N THR A 60 -4.63 11.88 10.24
CA THR A 60 -5.96 12.49 10.38
C THR A 60 -6.34 12.52 11.87
N ASP A 61 -7.47 13.15 12.16
CA ASP A 61 -8.13 13.11 13.47
C ASP A 61 -8.43 11.68 13.97
N GLN A 62 -8.69 10.76 13.04
CA GLN A 62 -9.05 9.37 13.34
C GLN A 62 -7.86 8.42 13.43
N ARG A 63 -6.80 8.63 12.62
CA ARG A 63 -5.69 7.67 12.53
C ARG A 63 -4.43 8.25 11.91
N GLU A 64 -3.32 7.59 12.21
CA GLU A 64 -2.06 7.71 11.46
C GLU A 64 -1.85 6.47 10.58
N ARG A 65 -1.38 6.69 9.35
CA ARG A 65 -0.99 5.63 8.41
C ARG A 65 0.32 6.02 7.74
N SER A 66 1.25 5.07 7.67
CA SER A 66 2.52 5.24 6.97
C SER A 66 2.77 4.13 5.96
N ILE A 67 3.30 4.50 4.80
CA ILE A 67 3.76 3.57 3.75
C ILE A 67 5.20 3.94 3.38
N GLY A 68 6.07 2.94 3.33
CA GLY A 68 7.44 3.03 2.86
C GLY A 68 7.58 2.28 1.55
N GLY A 69 8.22 2.91 0.57
CA GLY A 69 8.50 2.31 -0.73
C GLY A 69 9.90 2.66 -1.24
N THR A 70 10.44 1.78 -2.08
CA THR A 70 11.74 2.00 -2.74
C THR A 70 11.69 1.50 -4.18
N VAL A 71 12.70 1.86 -4.96
CA VAL A 71 12.96 1.29 -6.28
C VAL A 71 14.24 0.48 -6.15
N PHE A 72 14.14 -0.83 -6.39
CA PHE A 72 15.29 -1.73 -6.29
C PHE A 72 16.23 -1.57 -7.50
N SER A 73 17.39 -2.24 -7.45
CA SER A 73 18.41 -2.19 -8.51
C SER A 73 17.91 -2.72 -9.86
N ASP A 74 16.84 -3.50 -9.87
CA ASP A 74 16.13 -3.95 -11.08
C ASP A 74 15.20 -2.88 -11.69
N GLY A 75 15.11 -1.70 -11.08
CA GLY A 75 14.25 -0.60 -11.50
C GLY A 75 12.79 -0.76 -11.10
N LYS A 76 12.43 -1.83 -10.37
CA LYS A 76 11.03 -2.10 -10.01
C LYS A 76 10.67 -1.46 -8.67
N PRO A 77 9.48 -0.85 -8.56
CA PRO A 77 9.01 -0.29 -7.30
C PRO A 77 8.55 -1.42 -6.35
N ARG A 78 8.84 -1.27 -5.06
CA ARG A 78 8.40 -2.20 -4.00
C ARG A 78 7.90 -1.47 -2.78
N PHE A 79 6.91 -2.07 -2.11
CA PHE A 79 6.56 -1.71 -0.74
C PHE A 79 7.53 -2.38 0.22
N ILE A 80 8.14 -1.57 1.10
CA ILE A 80 9.09 -2.05 2.11
C ILE A 80 8.52 -1.97 3.54
N GLN A 81 7.51 -1.12 3.74
CA GLN A 81 6.88 -0.94 5.05
C GLN A 81 5.44 -0.46 4.89
N ILE A 82 4.50 -1.03 5.64
CA ILE A 82 3.12 -0.54 5.72
C ILE A 82 2.71 -0.56 7.19
N LYS A 83 2.19 0.56 7.71
CA LYS A 83 1.81 0.71 9.14
C LYS A 83 2.94 0.35 10.13
N GLY A 84 4.19 0.58 9.73
CA GLY A 84 5.36 0.21 10.54
C GLY A 84 5.73 -1.28 10.49
N ILE A 85 4.91 -2.12 9.84
CA ILE A 85 5.21 -3.52 9.59
C ILE A 85 6.10 -3.61 8.35
N ASN A 86 7.26 -4.26 8.48
CA ASN A 86 8.15 -4.49 7.35
C ASN A 86 7.55 -5.54 6.42
N ILE A 87 7.61 -5.27 5.12
CA ILE A 87 7.07 -6.12 4.05
C ILE A 87 8.03 -6.02 2.86
N ASP A 88 8.11 -7.02 1.98
CA ASP A 88 8.82 -6.91 0.69
C ASP A 88 7.87 -7.38 -0.40
N ALA A 89 7.17 -6.42 -1.00
CA ALA A 89 6.11 -6.73 -1.96
C ALA A 89 6.32 -5.93 -3.24
N ASP A 90 6.34 -6.65 -4.35
CA ASP A 90 6.28 -6.07 -5.70
C ASP A 90 4.95 -5.33 -5.89
N ILE A 91 4.97 -4.27 -6.69
CA ILE A 91 3.76 -3.55 -7.06
C ILE A 91 3.27 -4.08 -8.42
N GLY A 92 2.06 -4.64 -8.42
CA GLY A 92 1.37 -5.10 -9.63
C GLY A 92 0.11 -4.27 -9.92
N PRO A 93 -0.45 -4.37 -11.13
CA PRO A 93 -1.65 -3.63 -11.52
C PRO A 93 -2.87 -3.97 -10.67
N HIS A 94 -3.05 -5.24 -10.29
CA HIS A 94 -4.16 -5.68 -9.46
C HIS A 94 -3.63 -6.27 -8.17
N MET A 95 -3.94 -5.62 -7.05
CA MET A 95 -3.49 -6.06 -5.74
C MET A 95 -4.64 -6.20 -4.75
N LEU A 96 -4.49 -7.13 -3.81
CA LEU A 96 -5.38 -7.29 -2.67
C LEU A 96 -4.61 -7.00 -1.39
N TYR A 97 -5.04 -5.98 -0.66
CA TYR A 97 -4.54 -5.64 0.66
C TYR A 97 -5.51 -6.13 1.73
N THR A 98 -5.01 -6.87 2.70
CA THR A 98 -5.77 -7.25 3.89
C THR A 98 -5.01 -6.97 5.18
N THR A 99 -5.76 -6.78 6.27
CA THR A 99 -5.22 -6.80 7.63
C THR A 99 -5.95 -7.81 8.48
N ASN A 100 -5.22 -8.50 9.35
CA ASN A 100 -5.72 -9.57 10.20
C ASN A 100 -4.82 -9.74 11.42
N ASN A 101 -5.22 -10.60 12.35
CA ASN A 101 -4.30 -11.12 13.37
C ASN A 101 -3.54 -12.32 12.79
N ASP A 102 -2.26 -12.47 13.16
CA ASP A 102 -1.40 -13.57 12.72
C ASP A 102 -1.84 -14.90 13.38
N GLU A 103 -2.84 -15.54 12.80
CA GLU A 103 -3.41 -16.81 13.28
C GLU A 103 -3.41 -17.89 12.18
N PRO A 104 -3.44 -19.18 12.58
CA PRO A 104 -3.56 -20.28 11.62
C PRO A 104 -4.79 -20.15 10.73
N GLY A 105 -4.61 -20.46 9.44
CA GLY A 105 -5.70 -20.52 8.45
C GLY A 105 -5.93 -19.25 7.64
N ILE A 106 -5.24 -18.13 7.93
CA ILE A 106 -5.36 -16.89 7.14
C ILE A 106 -4.95 -17.11 5.67
N ILE A 107 -3.77 -17.68 5.44
CA ILE A 107 -3.25 -17.96 4.09
C ILE A 107 -4.15 -18.96 3.37
N GLY A 108 -4.63 -19.99 4.08
CA GLY A 108 -5.56 -20.98 3.53
C GLY A 108 -6.89 -20.36 3.12
N ALA A 109 -7.43 -19.44 3.92
CA ALA A 109 -8.67 -18.73 3.59
C ALA A 109 -8.50 -17.85 2.33
N LEU A 110 -7.39 -17.11 2.23
CA LEU A 110 -7.06 -16.33 1.03
C LEU A 110 -6.96 -17.22 -0.20
N GLY A 111 -6.10 -18.25 -0.14
CA GLY A 111 -5.90 -19.17 -1.27
C GLY A 111 -7.18 -19.88 -1.70
N ARG A 112 -8.03 -20.28 -0.75
CA ARG A 112 -9.31 -20.92 -1.05
C ARG A 112 -10.27 -19.96 -1.76
N VAL A 113 -10.51 -18.78 -1.21
CA VAL A 113 -11.49 -17.84 -1.78
C VAL A 113 -11.05 -17.35 -3.16
N LEU A 114 -9.77 -17.01 -3.33
CA LEU A 114 -9.25 -16.60 -4.64
C LEU A 114 -9.27 -17.76 -5.64
N GLY A 115 -8.90 -18.97 -5.21
CA GLY A 115 -8.92 -20.16 -6.07
C GLY A 115 -10.33 -20.57 -6.51
N GLU A 116 -11.32 -20.51 -5.61
CA GLU A 116 -12.75 -20.74 -5.93
C GLU A 116 -13.29 -19.72 -6.94
N ALA A 117 -12.78 -18.48 -6.89
CA ALA A 117 -13.10 -17.44 -7.86
C ALA A 117 -12.27 -17.51 -9.16
N GLY A 118 -11.35 -18.48 -9.29
CA GLY A 118 -10.48 -18.62 -10.45
C GLY A 118 -9.43 -17.52 -10.59
N VAL A 119 -9.10 -16.81 -9.51
CA VAL A 119 -8.11 -15.73 -9.49
C VAL A 119 -6.74 -16.28 -9.13
N ASN A 120 -5.78 -16.21 -10.06
CA ASN A 120 -4.40 -16.62 -9.81
C ASN A 120 -3.63 -15.57 -9.00
N ILE A 121 -2.72 -16.03 -8.13
CA ILE A 121 -1.86 -15.20 -7.28
C ILE A 121 -0.44 -15.23 -7.86
N ALA A 122 0.02 -14.10 -8.40
CA ALA A 122 1.36 -13.94 -8.95
C ALA A 122 2.41 -13.76 -7.85
N ASN A 123 2.08 -13.02 -6.80
CA ASN A 123 2.96 -12.84 -5.64
C ASN A 123 2.11 -12.73 -4.36
N PHE A 124 2.61 -13.30 -3.27
CA PHE A 124 2.00 -13.25 -1.95
C PHE A 124 3.05 -12.82 -0.93
N THR A 125 2.85 -11.64 -0.34
CA THR A 125 3.71 -11.16 0.74
C THR A 125 2.92 -11.00 2.04
N LEU A 126 3.48 -11.52 3.13
CA LEU A 126 2.98 -11.32 4.48
C LEU A 126 3.98 -10.49 5.29
N GLY A 127 3.48 -9.47 5.98
CA GLY A 127 4.20 -8.78 7.05
C GLY A 127 3.46 -8.95 8.37
N ARG A 128 4.17 -9.08 9.49
CA ARG A 128 3.58 -9.08 10.83
C ARG A 128 4.38 -8.21 11.79
N ALA A 129 3.69 -7.53 12.69
CA ALA A 129 4.33 -6.71 13.73
C ALA A 129 5.07 -7.60 14.74
N ALA A 130 4.43 -8.69 15.16
CA ALA A 130 4.97 -9.72 16.03
C ALA A 130 4.21 -11.03 15.78
N ALA A 131 4.75 -12.16 16.26
CA ALA A 131 4.02 -13.44 16.21
C ALA A 131 2.71 -13.32 17.00
N GLY A 132 1.58 -13.70 16.37
CA GLY A 132 0.24 -13.57 16.96
C GLY A 132 -0.31 -12.13 17.00
N GLY A 133 0.45 -11.15 16.52
CA GLY A 133 0.06 -9.74 16.48
C GLY A 133 -0.67 -9.36 15.19
N GLU A 134 -0.71 -8.06 14.92
CA GLU A 134 -1.25 -7.53 13.67
C GLU A 134 -0.40 -7.96 12.47
N ALA A 135 -1.07 -8.41 11.42
CA ALA A 135 -0.49 -8.83 10.16
C ALA A 135 -1.15 -8.11 8.97
N ILE A 136 -0.37 -8.01 7.90
CA ILE A 136 -0.75 -7.48 6.61
C ILE A 136 -0.45 -8.56 5.58
N ALA A 137 -1.44 -8.88 4.74
CA ALA A 137 -1.20 -9.62 3.51
C ALA A 137 -1.36 -8.67 2.33
N LEU A 138 -0.41 -8.72 1.40
CA LEU A 138 -0.47 -8.02 0.13
C LEU A 138 -0.27 -9.04 -0.98
N LEU A 139 -1.29 -9.21 -1.81
CA LEU A 139 -1.27 -10.15 -2.92
C LEU A 139 -1.24 -9.36 -4.22
N TYR A 140 -0.38 -9.76 -5.15
CA TYR A 140 -0.46 -9.40 -6.55
C TYR A 140 -1.17 -10.54 -7.28
N VAL A 141 -2.28 -10.22 -7.95
CA VAL A 141 -3.11 -11.15 -8.72
C VAL A 141 -3.12 -10.80 -10.21
N ASP A 142 -3.43 -11.78 -11.05
CA ASP A 142 -3.40 -11.60 -12.51
C ASP A 142 -4.62 -10.86 -13.07
N ALA A 143 -5.69 -10.72 -12.27
CA ALA A 143 -6.96 -10.13 -12.70
C ALA A 143 -7.54 -9.21 -11.62
N PRO A 144 -8.41 -8.24 -11.99
CA PRO A 144 -9.10 -7.39 -11.04
C PRO A 144 -9.85 -8.22 -9.97
N ILE A 145 -9.77 -7.77 -8.71
CA ILE A 145 -10.49 -8.40 -7.60
C ILE A 145 -11.98 -8.07 -7.74
N CYS A 146 -12.80 -9.09 -7.99
CA CYS A 146 -14.25 -8.94 -8.09
C CYS A 146 -14.92 -8.86 -6.71
N ALA A 147 -16.19 -8.41 -6.70
CA ALA A 147 -16.96 -8.22 -5.47
C ALA A 147 -17.19 -9.55 -4.73
N GLU A 148 -17.29 -10.67 -5.45
CA GLU A 148 -17.47 -12.01 -4.90
C GLU A 148 -16.28 -12.44 -4.04
N VAL A 149 -15.05 -12.11 -4.46
CA VAL A 149 -13.84 -12.38 -3.68
C VAL A 149 -13.84 -11.58 -2.38
N ILE A 150 -14.19 -10.29 -2.45
CA ILE A 150 -14.26 -9.43 -1.25
C ILE A 150 -15.31 -9.99 -0.28
N ALA A 151 -16.51 -10.29 -0.77
CA ALA A 151 -17.59 -10.84 0.05
C ALA A 151 -17.22 -12.21 0.66
N GLY A 152 -16.56 -13.08 -0.12
CA GLY A 152 -16.09 -14.38 0.35
C GLY A 152 -15.06 -14.26 1.47
N LEU A 153 -14.16 -13.28 1.39
CA LEU A 153 -13.17 -12.99 2.45
C LEU A 153 -13.84 -12.37 3.68
N GLU A 154 -14.77 -11.43 3.51
CA GLU A 154 -15.53 -10.83 4.61
C GLU A 154 -16.33 -11.89 5.38
N ALA A 155 -16.97 -12.83 4.68
CA ALA A 155 -17.75 -13.92 5.27
C ALA A 155 -16.92 -14.85 6.16
N THR A 156 -15.59 -14.89 6.01
CA THR A 156 -14.72 -15.67 6.90
C THR A 156 -14.63 -15.09 8.32
N GLY A 157 -14.91 -13.79 8.49
CA GLY A 157 -14.73 -13.08 9.76
C GLY A 157 -13.27 -12.94 10.23
N LYS A 158 -12.29 -13.30 9.38
CA LYS A 158 -10.86 -13.33 9.75
C LYS A 158 -10.10 -12.04 9.47
N PHE A 159 -10.65 -11.16 8.64
CA PHE A 159 -9.99 -9.95 8.19
C PHE A 159 -10.64 -8.71 8.79
N GLN A 160 -9.80 -7.79 9.26
CA GLN A 160 -10.21 -6.49 9.80
C GLN A 160 -10.39 -5.46 8.68
N GLN A 161 -9.58 -5.56 7.62
CA GLN A 161 -9.69 -4.74 6.41
C GLN A 161 -9.43 -5.62 5.19
N ILE A 162 -10.20 -5.41 4.13
CA ILE A 162 -10.02 -6.00 2.80
C ILE A 162 -10.16 -4.87 1.79
N ARG A 163 -9.15 -4.67 0.94
CA ARG A 163 -9.14 -3.62 -0.09
C ARG A 163 -8.55 -4.16 -1.39
N ALA A 164 -9.36 -4.13 -2.44
CA ALA A 164 -8.83 -4.18 -3.80
C ALA A 164 -8.08 -2.87 -4.08
N LEU A 165 -6.89 -2.99 -4.64
CA LEU A 165 -6.02 -1.90 -5.01
C LEU A 165 -5.68 -2.03 -6.49
N GLU A 166 -5.62 -0.90 -7.16
CA GLU A 166 -5.25 -0.83 -8.58
C GLU A 166 -4.14 0.19 -8.75
N PHE A 167 -3.12 -0.20 -9.53
CA PHE A 167 -1.94 0.64 -9.75
C PHE A 167 -1.65 0.75 -11.24
N GLU A 168 -1.32 1.95 -11.69
CA GLU A 168 -0.73 2.18 -13.01
C GLU A 168 0.74 1.76 -12.94
N VAL A 169 1.03 0.53 -13.36
CA VAL A 169 2.40 0.01 -13.43
C VAL A 169 2.86 0.06 -14.89
N SER A 170 3.74 1.01 -15.20
CA SER A 170 4.33 1.23 -16.52
C SER A 170 5.59 0.38 -16.74
#